data_AF-A0A9D5S5K7-F1
#
_entry.id   AF-A0A9D5S5K7-F1
#
_cell.length_a   1.000
_cell.length_b   1.000
_cell.length_c   1.000
_cell.angle_alpha   90.00
_cell.angle_beta   90.00
_cell.angle_gamma   90.00
#
_symmetry.space_group_name_H-M   'P 1'
#
loop_
_entity.id
_entity.type
_entity.pdbx_description
1 polymer ?
#
loop_
_entity_poly.entity_id
_entity_poly.type
_entity_poly.pdbx_seq_one_letter_code
_entity_poly.pdbx_strand_id
1 'polypeptide(L)'
;MESILNILTKDEKEFINHHGIEPSDIFDGRGEIIRVYHAKAKEKGCRYVVANPCPYGHRLKDRHGHCLVCNPSLISFTKRESGKGVVYIAYSGKYTKVGMIENNINMKDVALNKREYRLNSEGGYAGREGWQTIKSWQLEKNAGKVEREAHKLLEKYKVEKGYTYSGESRNAKEIFECSIQTAIEAVKKAIELYK
;
A
#
# COMPACT_ATOMS: atom_id res chain seq x y z
N MET A 1 -8.04 8.21 30.41
CA MET A 1 -7.16 7.35 29.60
C MET A 1 -5.76 7.90 29.72
N GLU A 2 -4.80 7.09 30.13
CA GLU A 2 -3.40 7.49 30.15
C GLU A 2 -2.97 7.81 28.72
N SER A 3 -2.32 8.96 28.51
CA SER A 3 -1.83 9.32 27.18
C SER A 3 -0.83 8.26 26.72
N ILE A 4 -0.97 7.74 25.51
CA ILE A 4 -0.01 6.78 24.93
C ILE A 4 1.43 7.34 24.97
N LEU A 5 1.58 8.67 24.94
CA LEU A 5 2.88 9.33 25.05
C LEU A 5 3.56 9.12 26.41
N ASN A 6 2.82 8.81 27.47
CA ASN A 6 3.38 8.57 28.80
C ASN A 6 4.07 7.21 28.89
N ILE A 7 3.71 6.26 28.02
CA ILE A 7 4.24 4.88 28.06
C ILE A 7 5.42 4.67 27.09
N LEU A 8 5.59 5.59 26.13
CA LEU A 8 6.66 5.54 25.13
C LEU A 8 7.99 6.03 25.72
N THR A 9 9.08 5.35 25.36
CA THR A 9 10.43 5.83 25.64
C THR A 9 10.77 7.06 24.79
N LYS A 10 11.90 7.71 25.09
CA LYS A 10 12.41 8.82 24.27
C LYS A 10 12.66 8.37 22.82
N ASP A 11 13.35 7.25 22.64
CA ASP A 11 13.68 6.72 21.31
C ASP A 11 12.42 6.34 20.52
N GLU A 12 11.40 5.79 21.20
CA GLU A 12 10.13 5.47 20.55
C GLU A 12 9.38 6.73 20.10
N LYS A 13 9.42 7.81 20.90
CA LYS A 13 8.87 9.12 20.51
C LYS A 13 9.59 9.71 19.30
N GLU A 14 10.92 9.63 19.29
CA GLU A 14 11.73 10.08 18.15
C GLU A 14 11.43 9.26 16.89
N PHE A 15 11.30 7.93 17.02
CA PHE A 15 10.96 7.04 15.91
C PHE A 15 9.59 7.36 15.31
N ILE A 16 8.55 7.51 16.13
CA ILE A 16 7.20 7.80 15.62
C ILE A 16 7.16 9.19 14.96
N ASN A 17 7.87 10.18 15.50
CA ASN A 17 7.96 11.51 14.90
C ASN A 17 8.68 11.47 13.56
N HIS A 18 9.83 10.79 13.49
CA HIS A 18 10.62 10.63 12.26
C HIS A 18 9.79 10.00 11.14
N HIS A 19 8.99 8.99 11.48
CA HIS A 19 8.13 8.29 10.51
C HIS A 19 6.74 8.90 10.35
N GLY A 20 6.41 10.01 11.02
CA GLY A 20 5.10 10.65 10.99
C GLY A 20 3.97 9.70 11.39
N ILE A 21 4.14 9.00 12.51
CA ILE A 21 3.14 8.14 13.13
C ILE A 21 2.48 8.95 14.25
N GLU A 22 1.19 9.21 14.10
CA GLU A 22 0.42 9.93 15.12
C GLU A 22 0.21 9.07 16.37
N PRO A 23 0.34 9.61 17.58
CA PRO A 23 0.08 8.87 18.81
C PRO A 23 -1.34 8.26 18.86
N SER A 24 -2.34 8.94 18.28
CA SER A 24 -3.72 8.44 18.19
C SER A 24 -3.87 7.16 17.34
N ASP A 25 -2.87 6.84 16.52
CA ASP A 25 -2.81 5.66 15.68
C ASP A 25 -2.14 4.45 16.37
N ILE A 26 -1.74 4.62 17.63
CA ILE A 26 -1.03 3.64 18.43
C ILE A 26 -1.94 3.15 19.56
N PHE A 27 -2.12 1.83 19.64
CA PHE A 27 -2.83 1.19 20.74
C PHE A 27 -1.84 0.61 21.77
N ASP A 28 -2.15 0.76 23.07
CA ASP A 28 -1.41 0.06 24.12
C ASP A 28 -1.88 -1.40 24.22
N GLY A 29 -1.08 -2.30 23.63
CA GLY A 29 -1.32 -3.75 23.66
C GLY A 29 -0.37 -4.50 24.60
N ARG A 30 0.31 -3.80 25.52
CA ARG A 30 1.20 -4.44 26.49
C ARG A 30 0.40 -5.40 27.39
N GLY A 31 1.00 -6.55 27.69
CA GLY A 31 0.35 -7.59 28.50
C GLY A 31 -0.71 -8.41 27.75
N GLU A 32 -1.06 -8.05 26.51
CA GLU A 32 -2.00 -8.81 25.70
C GLU A 32 -1.28 -9.74 24.71
N ILE A 33 -1.92 -10.87 24.40
CA ILE A 33 -1.50 -11.72 23.29
C ILE A 33 -1.86 -11.06 21.95
N ILE A 34 -1.13 -11.42 20.89
CA ILE A 34 -1.28 -10.85 19.54
C ILE A 34 -2.73 -10.83 19.05
N ARG A 35 -3.44 -11.95 19.23
CA ARG A 35 -4.84 -12.08 18.80
C ARG A 35 -5.76 -11.05 19.47
N VAL A 36 -5.51 -10.72 20.74
CA VAL A 36 -6.36 -9.83 21.55
C VAL A 36 -6.11 -8.38 21.17
N TYR A 37 -4.85 -7.91 21.22
CA TYR A 37 -4.57 -6.52 20.86
C TYR A 37 -4.86 -6.26 19.38
N HIS A 38 -4.70 -7.24 18.49
CA HIS A 38 -5.02 -7.07 17.07
C HIS A 38 -6.50 -6.73 16.88
N ALA A 39 -7.38 -7.47 17.55
CA ALA A 39 -8.83 -7.24 17.47
C ALA A 39 -9.18 -5.84 18.03
N LYS A 40 -8.64 -5.47 19.19
CA LYS A 40 -8.89 -4.18 19.85
C LYS A 40 -8.32 -3.00 19.07
N ALA A 41 -7.09 -3.11 18.55
CA ALA A 41 -6.47 -2.09 17.72
C ALA A 41 -7.27 -1.88 16.43
N LYS A 42 -7.73 -2.97 15.79
CA LYS A 42 -8.58 -2.89 14.60
C LYS A 42 -9.91 -2.19 14.88
N GLU A 43 -10.57 -2.53 15.98
CA GLU A 43 -11.82 -1.90 16.42
C GLU A 43 -11.65 -0.39 16.64
N LYS A 44 -10.53 0.02 17.26
CA LYS A 44 -10.20 1.42 17.50
C LYS A 44 -9.60 2.16 16.30
N GLY A 45 -9.42 1.48 15.17
CA GLY A 45 -8.80 2.05 13.97
C GLY A 45 -7.29 2.29 14.05
N CYS A 46 -6.63 1.86 15.13
CA CYS A 46 -5.19 1.99 15.31
C CYS A 46 -4.43 1.03 14.39
N ARG A 47 -3.43 1.54 13.67
CA ARG A 47 -2.59 0.76 12.76
C ARG A 47 -1.38 0.15 13.46
N TYR A 48 -0.95 0.75 14.55
CA TYR A 48 0.25 0.37 15.29
C TYR A 48 -0.07 0.04 16.75
N VAL A 49 0.85 -0.68 17.39
CA VAL A 49 0.72 -1.06 18.78
C VAL A 49 2.05 -0.93 19.51
N VAL A 50 1.99 -0.61 20.80
CA VAL A 50 3.07 -0.90 21.75
C VAL A 50 2.74 -2.25 22.38
N ALA A 51 3.60 -3.26 22.20
CA ALA A 51 3.37 -4.58 22.81
C ALA A 51 4.68 -5.17 23.35
N ASN A 52 4.67 -6.46 23.69
CA ASN A 52 5.85 -7.16 24.20
C ASN A 52 7.05 -7.02 23.23
N PRO A 53 8.27 -6.83 23.75
CA PRO A 53 9.43 -6.54 22.92
C PRO A 53 9.75 -7.68 21.95
N CYS A 54 10.32 -7.34 20.79
CA CYS A 54 10.97 -8.33 19.93
C CYS A 54 12.32 -8.79 20.53
N PRO A 55 13.03 -9.77 19.94
CA PRO A 55 14.34 -10.22 20.45
C PRO A 55 15.40 -9.11 20.59
N TYR A 56 15.22 -7.98 19.90
CA TYR A 56 16.11 -6.81 19.96
C TYR A 56 15.61 -5.71 20.92
N GLY A 57 14.56 -5.97 21.70
CA GLY A 57 14.04 -5.04 22.71
C GLY A 57 12.99 -4.02 22.21
N HIS A 58 12.73 -3.95 20.90
CA HIS A 58 11.78 -2.98 20.34
C HIS A 58 10.31 -3.35 20.62
N ARG A 59 9.50 -2.38 21.07
CA ARG A 59 8.08 -2.59 21.43
C ARG A 59 7.08 -2.10 20.39
N LEU A 60 7.49 -1.15 19.53
CA LEU A 60 6.66 -0.64 18.44
C LEU A 60 6.48 -1.68 17.34
N LYS A 61 5.21 -2.03 17.09
CA LYS A 61 4.82 -3.05 16.12
C LYS A 61 3.65 -2.56 15.25
N ASP A 62 3.48 -3.19 14.09
CA ASP A 62 2.18 -3.14 13.42
C ASP A 62 1.13 -3.91 14.24
N ARG A 63 -0.16 -3.70 13.96
CA ARG A 63 -1.23 -4.43 14.64
C ARG A 63 -1.18 -5.96 14.43
N HIS A 64 -0.35 -6.48 13.53
CA HIS A 64 -0.14 -7.91 13.30
C HIS A 64 1.03 -8.48 14.12
N GLY A 65 1.80 -7.63 14.82
CA GLY A 65 2.89 -8.02 15.72
C GLY A 65 4.29 -7.94 15.15
N HIS A 66 4.45 -7.48 13.92
CA HIS A 66 5.76 -7.28 13.29
C HIS A 66 6.42 -6.02 13.83
N CYS A 67 7.72 -6.09 14.13
CA CYS A 67 8.46 -4.96 14.66
C CYS A 67 8.69 -3.88 13.59
N LEU A 68 8.26 -2.64 13.88
CA LEU A 68 8.42 -1.51 12.97
C LEU A 68 9.87 -1.01 12.89
N VAL A 69 10.63 -1.12 13.98
CA VAL A 69 12.04 -0.69 14.00
C VAL A 69 12.90 -1.66 13.20
N CYS A 70 12.66 -2.98 13.32
CA CYS A 70 13.38 -3.98 12.53
C CYS A 70 12.96 -3.99 11.05
N ASN A 71 11.72 -3.63 10.73
CA ASN A 71 11.24 -3.54 9.36
C ASN A 71 10.40 -2.26 9.13
N PRO A 72 11.05 -1.10 8.95
CA PRO A 72 10.36 0.18 8.74
C PRO A 72 9.51 0.22 7.47
N SER A 73 9.76 -0.68 6.50
CA SER A 73 8.97 -0.75 5.25
C SER A 73 7.48 -1.04 5.50
N LEU A 74 7.16 -1.69 6.62
CA LEU A 74 5.79 -1.96 7.05
C LEU A 74 4.99 -0.69 7.34
N ILE A 75 5.66 0.39 7.76
CA ILE A 75 5.03 1.70 7.99
C ILE A 75 4.52 2.24 6.66
N SER A 76 5.38 2.30 5.65
CA SER A 76 5.03 2.78 4.31
C SER A 76 3.94 1.90 3.67
N PHE A 77 4.03 0.58 3.83
CA PHE A 77 3.00 -0.35 3.35
C PHE A 77 1.65 -0.11 4.05
N THR A 78 1.64 0.00 5.37
CA THR A 78 0.42 0.21 6.16
C THR A 78 -0.23 1.56 5.85
N LYS A 79 0.59 2.61 5.68
CA LYS A 79 0.13 3.93 5.22
C LYS A 79 -0.48 3.85 3.84
N ARG A 80 0.21 3.24 2.86
CA ARG A 80 -0.26 3.05 1.49
C ARG A 80 -1.57 2.27 1.40
N GLU A 81 -1.70 1.21 2.20
CA GLU A 81 -2.87 0.34 2.25
C GLU A 81 -4.12 1.06 2.76
N SER A 82 -3.97 1.87 3.81
CA SER A 82 -5.07 2.60 4.46
C SER A 82 -5.33 3.97 3.85
N GLY A 83 -4.37 4.51 3.09
CA GLY A 83 -4.36 5.89 2.63
C GLY A 83 -5.35 6.20 1.50
N LYS A 84 -5.55 7.51 1.30
CA LYS A 84 -6.19 8.07 0.11
C LYS A 84 -5.28 7.92 -1.11
N GLY A 85 -5.86 7.84 -2.30
CA GLY A 85 -5.08 7.72 -3.53
C GLY A 85 -5.93 7.53 -4.77
N VAL A 86 -5.25 7.36 -5.90
CA VAL A 86 -5.87 7.11 -7.19
C VAL A 86 -5.49 5.72 -7.65
N VAL A 87 -6.48 4.84 -7.77
CA VAL A 87 -6.32 3.53 -8.42
C VAL A 87 -6.60 3.73 -9.90
N TYR A 88 -5.72 3.23 -10.76
CA TYR A 88 -5.84 3.38 -12.22
C TYR A 88 -5.61 2.06 -12.94
N ILE A 89 -6.13 2.00 -14.16
CA ILE A 89 -5.85 0.95 -15.13
C ILE A 89 -5.11 1.59 -16.29
N ALA A 90 -3.97 0.99 -16.64
CA ALA A 90 -3.27 1.25 -17.88
C ALA A 90 -3.29 0.01 -18.78
N TYR A 91 -3.20 0.19 -20.09
CA TYR A 91 -3.13 -0.92 -21.05
C TYR A 91 -2.04 -0.69 -22.09
N SER A 92 -1.48 -1.76 -22.63
CA SER A 92 -0.65 -1.76 -23.84
C SER A 92 -0.84 -3.07 -24.61
N GLY A 93 -1.52 -2.99 -25.76
CA GLY A 93 -1.94 -4.15 -26.54
C GLY A 93 -2.86 -5.07 -25.74
N LYS A 94 -2.43 -6.32 -25.49
CA LYS A 94 -3.22 -7.33 -24.75
C LYS A 94 -3.02 -7.30 -23.22
N TYR A 95 -2.11 -6.45 -22.73
CA TYR A 95 -1.76 -6.40 -21.32
C TYR A 95 -2.43 -5.22 -20.63
N THR A 96 -2.86 -5.44 -19.41
CA THR A 96 -3.35 -4.41 -18.50
C THR A 96 -2.49 -4.35 -17.25
N LYS A 97 -2.45 -3.17 -16.64
CA LYS A 97 -1.81 -2.90 -15.36
C LYS A 97 -2.83 -2.23 -14.47
N VAL A 98 -3.01 -2.77 -13.27
CA VAL A 98 -3.70 -2.07 -12.18
C VAL A 98 -2.65 -1.50 -11.26
N GLY A 99 -2.70 -0.20 -11.00
CA GLY A 99 -1.75 0.45 -10.09
C GLY A 99 -2.40 1.51 -9.23
N MET A 100 -1.69 1.92 -8.19
CA MET A 100 -2.10 2.99 -7.29
C MET A 100 -1.06 4.11 -7.24
N ILE A 101 -1.56 5.34 -7.18
CA ILE A 101 -0.78 6.55 -6.96
C ILE A 101 -1.26 7.18 -5.67
N GLU A 102 -0.35 7.32 -4.69
CA GLU A 102 -0.62 8.12 -3.51
C GLU A 102 -0.76 9.58 -3.96
N ASN A 103 -1.91 10.18 -3.71
CA ASN A 103 -2.21 11.50 -4.25
C ASN A 103 -2.92 12.38 -3.24
N ASN A 104 -2.52 13.65 -3.22
CA ASN A 104 -3.32 14.71 -2.63
C ASN A 104 -4.35 15.14 -3.68
N ILE A 105 -5.59 15.28 -3.23
CA ILE A 105 -6.85 15.24 -4.00
C ILE A 105 -6.91 16.14 -5.26
N ASN A 106 -5.99 17.10 -5.43
CA ASN A 106 -6.06 18.16 -6.45
C ASN A 106 -5.11 18.02 -7.65
N MET A 107 -4.32 16.94 -7.77
CA MET A 107 -3.36 16.78 -8.89
C MET A 107 -3.49 15.45 -9.64
N LYS A 108 -4.69 14.87 -9.66
CA LYS A 108 -4.96 13.55 -10.26
C LYS A 108 -4.44 13.42 -11.69
N ASP A 109 -4.80 14.33 -12.58
CA ASP A 109 -4.45 14.19 -14.00
C ASP A 109 -2.95 14.35 -14.24
N VAL A 110 -2.31 15.29 -13.52
CA VAL A 110 -0.84 15.46 -13.55
C VAL A 110 -0.14 14.20 -13.06
N ALA A 111 -0.66 13.57 -12.00
CA ALA A 111 -0.09 12.35 -11.44
C ALA A 111 -0.24 11.16 -12.40
N LEU A 112 -1.39 11.02 -13.06
CA LEU A 112 -1.63 9.99 -14.07
C LEU A 112 -0.74 10.19 -15.30
N ASN A 113 -0.61 11.42 -15.81
CA ASN A 113 0.28 11.73 -16.93
C ASN A 113 1.75 11.40 -16.62
N LYS A 114 2.22 11.77 -15.41
CA LYS A 114 3.56 11.39 -14.95
C LYS A 114 3.72 9.88 -14.86
N ARG A 115 2.67 9.16 -14.45
CA ARG A 115 2.70 7.70 -14.35
C ARG A 115 2.75 7.04 -15.73
N GLU A 116 1.94 7.50 -16.66
CA GLU A 116 1.95 7.05 -18.05
C GLU A 116 3.31 7.28 -18.71
N TYR A 117 3.88 8.47 -18.56
CA TYR A 117 5.24 8.77 -19.03
C TYR A 117 6.26 7.77 -18.48
N ARG A 118 6.24 7.48 -17.17
CA ARG A 118 7.14 6.50 -16.55
C ARG A 118 6.91 5.06 -17.00
N LEU A 119 5.68 4.69 -17.34
CA LEU A 119 5.39 3.36 -17.89
C LEU A 119 5.97 3.18 -19.28
N ASN A 120 6.26 4.27 -19.99
CA ASN A 120 6.84 4.26 -21.33
C ASN A 120 8.32 4.65 -21.37
N SER A 121 8.89 5.11 -20.26
CA SER A 121 10.32 5.43 -20.18
C SER A 121 11.19 4.17 -20.14
N GLU A 122 12.42 4.27 -20.64
CA GLU A 122 13.47 3.26 -20.51
C GLU A 122 13.09 1.88 -21.10
N GLY A 123 12.51 1.86 -22.31
CA GLY A 123 12.05 0.63 -22.99
C GLY A 123 10.71 0.10 -22.47
N GLY A 124 10.06 0.87 -21.58
CA GLY A 124 8.71 0.64 -21.11
C GLY A 124 8.58 -0.45 -20.04
N TYR A 125 7.52 -0.34 -19.25
CA TYR A 125 7.24 -1.28 -18.18
C TYR A 125 6.95 -2.67 -18.77
N ALA A 126 7.64 -3.70 -18.24
CA ALA A 126 7.67 -5.06 -18.81
C ALA A 126 8.24 -5.16 -20.24
N GLY A 127 9.14 -4.24 -20.61
CA GLY A 127 9.80 -4.24 -21.92
C GLY A 127 8.81 -3.92 -23.04
N ARG A 128 7.81 -3.10 -22.74
CA ARG A 128 6.73 -2.74 -23.65
C ARG A 128 6.34 -1.29 -23.45
N GLU A 129 6.25 -0.58 -24.57
CA GLU A 129 5.81 0.82 -24.65
C GLU A 129 4.33 0.89 -25.11
N GLY A 130 3.83 2.10 -25.32
CA GLY A 130 2.43 2.34 -25.67
C GLY A 130 1.46 2.12 -24.50
N TRP A 131 1.95 2.18 -23.26
CA TRP A 131 1.08 2.18 -22.08
C TRP A 131 0.23 3.44 -22.07
N GLN A 132 -1.08 3.27 -21.94
CA GLN A 132 -2.05 4.36 -21.84
C GLN A 132 -2.96 4.14 -20.64
N THR A 133 -3.19 5.20 -19.86
CA THR A 133 -4.12 5.19 -18.74
C THR A 133 -5.54 5.38 -19.25
N ILE A 134 -6.42 4.42 -18.99
CA ILE A 134 -7.77 4.39 -19.57
C ILE A 134 -8.89 4.65 -18.56
N LYS A 135 -8.64 4.35 -17.29
CA LYS A 135 -9.62 4.55 -16.24
C LYS A 135 -8.93 4.76 -14.91
N SER A 136 -9.53 5.60 -14.06
CA SER A 136 -9.03 5.85 -12.72
C SER A 136 -10.15 6.23 -11.75
N TRP A 137 -9.97 5.85 -10.50
CA TRP A 137 -10.87 6.11 -9.38
C TRP A 137 -10.10 6.79 -8.26
N GLN A 138 -10.64 7.90 -7.78
CA GLN A 138 -10.10 8.59 -6.62
C GLN A 138 -10.80 8.07 -5.37
N LEU A 139 -10.00 7.68 -4.38
CA LEU A 139 -10.47 7.05 -3.15
C LEU A 139 -9.93 7.84 -1.96
N GLU A 140 -10.82 8.18 -1.03
CA GLU A 140 -10.48 8.95 0.18
C GLU A 140 -9.80 8.08 1.27
N LYS A 141 -9.89 6.76 1.15
CA LYS A 141 -9.26 5.78 2.04
C LYS A 141 -9.07 4.45 1.31
N ASN A 142 -8.27 3.56 1.89
CA ASN A 142 -8.10 2.17 1.46
C ASN A 142 -7.60 1.97 0.01
N ALA A 143 -6.95 2.97 -0.61
CA ALA A 143 -6.57 2.89 -2.03
C ALA A 143 -5.61 1.73 -2.32
N GLY A 144 -4.63 1.49 -1.44
CA GLY A 144 -3.73 0.33 -1.56
C GLY A 144 -4.43 -1.01 -1.35
N LYS A 145 -5.43 -1.10 -0.44
CA LYS A 145 -6.24 -2.32 -0.29
C LYS A 145 -7.01 -2.65 -1.55
N VAL A 146 -7.60 -1.64 -2.19
CA VAL A 146 -8.33 -1.79 -3.45
C VAL A 146 -7.41 -2.30 -4.55
N GLU A 147 -6.22 -1.70 -4.72
CA GLU A 147 -5.21 -2.16 -5.67
C GLU A 147 -4.84 -3.64 -5.44
N ARG A 148 -4.50 -3.99 -4.20
CA ARG A 148 -4.10 -5.36 -3.86
C ARG A 148 -5.23 -6.36 -4.08
N GLU A 149 -6.46 -6.01 -3.74
CA GLU A 149 -7.60 -6.90 -3.95
C GLU A 149 -7.95 -7.07 -5.42
N ALA A 150 -7.82 -6.00 -6.23
CA ALA A 150 -7.92 -6.10 -7.67
C ALA A 150 -6.84 -7.03 -8.24
N HIS A 151 -5.61 -6.98 -7.74
CA HIS A 151 -4.55 -7.93 -8.14
C HIS A 151 -4.93 -9.37 -7.82
N LYS A 152 -5.47 -9.66 -6.62
CA LYS A 152 -5.94 -11.01 -6.26
C LYS A 152 -7.05 -11.50 -7.19
N LEU A 153 -8.02 -10.64 -7.51
CA LEU A 153 -9.11 -10.95 -8.43
C LEU A 153 -8.61 -11.24 -9.85
N LEU A 154 -7.46 -10.67 -10.22
CA LEU A 154 -6.82 -10.84 -11.52
C LEU A 154 -5.68 -11.87 -11.53
N GLU A 155 -5.40 -12.57 -10.41
CA GLU A 155 -4.22 -13.42 -10.26
C GLU A 155 -4.12 -14.49 -11.37
N LYS A 156 -5.26 -15.05 -11.81
CA LYS A 156 -5.30 -16.03 -12.91
C LYS A 156 -4.87 -15.49 -14.28
N TYR A 157 -4.83 -14.16 -14.44
CA TYR A 157 -4.38 -13.48 -15.66
C TYR A 157 -2.96 -12.93 -15.52
N LYS A 158 -2.33 -13.08 -14.36
CA LYS A 158 -1.05 -12.45 -14.06
C LYS A 158 0.05 -12.99 -14.97
N VAL A 159 0.88 -12.07 -15.46
CA VAL A 159 2.03 -12.39 -16.30
C VAL A 159 3.26 -11.74 -15.68
N GLU A 160 4.32 -12.53 -15.52
CA GLU A 160 5.63 -12.01 -15.14
C GLU A 160 6.48 -11.75 -16.37
N LYS A 161 7.05 -10.55 -16.45
CA LYS A 161 7.92 -10.13 -17.55
C LYS A 161 9.12 -9.39 -17.01
N GLY A 162 10.31 -9.84 -17.40
CA GLY A 162 11.56 -9.12 -17.16
C GLY A 162 11.63 -7.84 -18.01
N TYR A 163 12.23 -6.79 -17.46
CA TYR A 163 12.54 -5.55 -18.17
C TYR A 163 13.73 -4.86 -17.51
N THR A 164 14.39 -3.97 -18.24
CA THR A 164 15.48 -3.17 -17.70
C THR A 164 14.97 -1.82 -17.24
N TYR A 165 15.37 -1.38 -16.06
CA TYR A 165 15.06 -0.05 -15.54
C TYR A 165 16.24 0.46 -14.74
N SER A 166 16.74 1.64 -15.11
CA SER A 166 17.92 2.28 -14.55
C SER A 166 19.17 1.40 -14.62
N GLY A 167 19.30 0.64 -15.73
CA GLY A 167 20.40 -0.31 -15.94
C GLY A 167 20.26 -1.64 -15.18
N GLU A 168 19.22 -1.82 -14.36
CA GLU A 168 18.98 -3.05 -13.59
C GLU A 168 17.89 -3.90 -14.23
N SER A 169 18.07 -5.23 -14.20
CA SER A 169 17.00 -6.17 -14.57
C SER A 169 15.95 -6.27 -13.46
N ARG A 170 14.67 -6.12 -13.82
CA ARG A 170 13.52 -6.16 -12.91
C ARG A 170 12.41 -7.01 -13.50
N ASN A 171 11.57 -7.58 -12.63
CA ASN A 171 10.35 -8.27 -13.06
C ASN A 171 9.13 -7.39 -12.81
N ALA A 172 8.31 -7.21 -13.83
CA ALA A 172 6.99 -6.64 -13.72
C ALA A 172 6.06 -7.64 -13.02
N LYS A 173 5.49 -7.22 -11.88
CA LYS A 173 4.65 -8.06 -11.01
C LYS A 173 3.17 -7.69 -11.06
N GLU A 174 2.85 -6.61 -11.76
CA GLU A 174 1.54 -5.95 -11.73
C GLU A 174 0.94 -5.89 -13.14
N ILE A 175 1.14 -6.95 -13.93
CA ILE A 175 0.64 -7.06 -15.30
C ILE A 175 -0.28 -8.26 -15.43
N PHE A 176 -1.36 -8.05 -16.16
CA PHE A 176 -2.41 -9.04 -16.39
C PHE A 176 -2.72 -9.13 -17.89
N GLU A 177 -2.70 -10.33 -18.45
CA GLU A 177 -3.18 -10.59 -19.81
C GLU A 177 -4.70 -10.82 -19.77
N CYS A 178 -5.44 -9.72 -19.73
CA CYS A 178 -6.90 -9.73 -19.70
C CYS A 178 -7.46 -8.51 -20.43
N SER A 179 -8.76 -8.55 -20.71
CA SER A 179 -9.43 -7.41 -21.32
C SER A 179 -9.49 -6.22 -20.36
N ILE A 180 -9.56 -5.01 -20.93
CA ILE A 180 -9.82 -3.77 -20.19
C ILE A 180 -11.06 -3.91 -19.30
N GLN A 181 -12.13 -4.51 -19.83
CA GLN A 181 -13.38 -4.67 -19.10
C GLN A 181 -13.21 -5.58 -17.88
N THR A 182 -12.46 -6.67 -18.01
CA THR A 182 -12.13 -7.58 -16.90
C THR A 182 -11.37 -6.84 -15.79
N ALA A 183 -10.39 -6.00 -16.15
CA ALA A 183 -9.67 -5.18 -15.18
C ALA A 183 -10.58 -4.15 -14.49
N ILE A 184 -11.48 -3.50 -15.23
CA ILE A 184 -12.46 -2.55 -14.68
C ILE A 184 -13.38 -3.23 -13.66
N GLU A 185 -13.90 -4.42 -13.99
CA GLU A 185 -14.77 -5.18 -13.11
C GLU A 185 -14.06 -5.60 -11.82
N ALA A 186 -12.82 -6.06 -11.92
CA ALA A 186 -11.99 -6.40 -10.76
C ALA A 186 -11.79 -5.20 -9.84
N VAL A 187 -11.44 -4.03 -10.38
CA VAL A 187 -11.26 -2.81 -9.58
C VAL A 187 -12.58 -2.34 -8.96
N LYS A 188 -13.69 -2.34 -9.71
CA LYS A 188 -15.01 -1.96 -9.17
C LYS A 188 -15.42 -2.87 -8.00
N LYS A 189 -15.27 -4.19 -8.15
CA LYS A 189 -15.54 -5.16 -7.08
C LYS A 189 -14.65 -4.93 -5.86
N ALA A 190 -13.36 -4.66 -6.07
CA ALA A 190 -12.45 -4.33 -4.99
C ALA A 190 -12.85 -3.03 -4.27
N ILE A 191 -13.28 -1.99 -4.99
CA ILE A 191 -13.80 -0.75 -4.38
C ILE A 191 -15.00 -1.05 -3.49
N GLU A 192 -15.96 -1.85 -3.96
CA GLU A 192 -17.16 -2.19 -3.18
C GLU A 192 -16.85 -2.89 -1.86
N LEU A 193 -15.81 -3.73 -1.81
CA LEU A 193 -15.36 -4.42 -0.60
C LEU A 193 -14.76 -3.47 0.46
N TYR A 194 -14.27 -2.30 0.05
CA TYR A 194 -13.53 -1.37 0.93
C TYR A 194 -14.10 0.06 0.98
N LYS A 195 -15.35 0.24 0.53
CA LYS A 195 -16.13 1.48 0.74
C LYS A 195 -16.21 1.85 2.22
#